data_AF-A0A9L0RDP2-F1
#
_entry.id   AF-A0A9L0RDP2-F1
#
_cell.length_a   1.000
_cell.length_b   1.000
_cell.length_c   1.000
_cell.angle_alpha   90.00
_cell.angle_beta   90.00
_cell.angle_gamma   90.00
#
_symmetry.space_group_name_H-M   'P 1'
#
loop_
_entity.id
_entity.type
_entity.pdbx_description
1 polymer ?
#
loop_
_entity_poly.entity_id
_entity_poly.type
_entity_poly.pdbx_seq_one_letter_code
_entity_poly.pdbx_strand_id
1 'polypeptide(L)'
;DRLERRTWLLTSKKLAENPVNSSGALPDTALEGLSVAVPIVGNIQDNNHLVWFLQGQTLLSVPGKHDKVPATVAIVPCKCLETLEKDRGNPIYLGVKEPEFCLFCTKVGDQPALELKKQNIMELYNRPEPVKPFLFYHNQTGRTSTFESVAFPGWFIAACATGDCPLILTQELGKAYITDFEFTTLA
;
A
#
# COMPACT_ATOMS: atom_id res chain seq x y z
N ASP A 1 19.43 -33.80 13.94
CA ASP A 1 19.94 -35.15 13.67
C ASP A 1 20.39 -35.26 12.21
N ARG A 2 21.49 -35.96 11.96
CA ARG A 2 22.38 -35.83 10.79
C ARG A 2 21.85 -36.54 9.52
N LEU A 3 20.60 -37.01 9.54
CA LEU A 3 20.02 -37.84 8.47
C LEU A 3 18.97 -37.12 7.60
N GLU A 4 18.28 -36.08 8.10
CA GLU A 4 17.26 -35.36 7.31
C GLU A 4 17.82 -34.22 6.44
N ARG A 5 19.06 -33.77 6.70
CA ARG A 5 19.74 -32.78 5.85
C ARG A 5 20.37 -33.40 4.59
N ARG A 6 20.40 -34.74 4.49
CA ARG A 6 20.98 -35.47 3.37
C ARG A 6 20.00 -35.71 2.22
N THR A 7 18.70 -35.67 2.47
CA THR A 7 17.66 -35.94 1.45
C THR A 7 17.37 -34.76 0.53
N TRP A 8 17.52 -33.51 0.98
CA TRP A 8 17.30 -32.32 0.13
C TRP A 8 18.49 -31.94 -0.76
N LEU A 9 19.72 -32.31 -0.38
CA LEU A 9 20.93 -32.04 -1.17
C LEU A 9 21.11 -33.00 -2.37
N LEU A 10 20.41 -34.14 -2.37
CA LEU A 10 20.49 -35.15 -3.43
C LEU A 10 19.47 -34.92 -4.55
N THR A 11 18.34 -34.26 -4.28
CA THR A 11 17.37 -33.85 -5.31
C THR A 11 17.86 -32.66 -6.13
N SER A 12 18.79 -31.87 -5.60
CA SER A 12 19.37 -30.68 -6.27
C SER A 12 20.59 -31.00 -7.15
N LYS A 13 21.04 -32.26 -7.22
CA LYS A 13 22.29 -32.66 -7.91
C LYS A 13 22.11 -33.58 -9.11
N LYS A 14 20.89 -33.80 -9.61
CA LYS A 14 20.64 -34.69 -10.76
C LYS A 14 20.08 -34.02 -12.02
N LEU A 15 20.26 -32.72 -12.19
CA LEU A 15 19.96 -32.03 -13.45
C LEU A 15 21.09 -31.06 -13.80
N ALA A 16 22.25 -31.60 -14.15
CA ALA A 16 23.26 -30.89 -14.93
C ALA A 16 24.19 -31.93 -15.60
N GLU A 17 24.64 -31.60 -16.81
CA GLU A 17 25.43 -32.39 -17.80
C GLU A 17 24.58 -33.25 -18.74
N ASN A 18 24.57 -33.15 -20.08
CA ASN A 18 25.12 -32.28 -21.17
C ASN A 18 24.51 -32.86 -22.50
N PRO A 19 24.68 -32.35 -23.76
CA PRO A 19 25.51 -31.26 -24.26
C PRO A 19 24.81 -30.26 -25.24
N VAL A 20 25.57 -29.27 -25.67
CA VAL A 20 25.29 -28.25 -26.69
C VAL A 20 25.21 -28.85 -28.11
N ASN A 21 24.14 -28.54 -28.87
CA ASN A 21 24.26 -28.14 -30.29
C ASN A 21 23.02 -27.39 -30.83
N SER A 22 23.27 -26.15 -31.30
CA SER A 22 22.60 -25.36 -32.36
C SER A 22 21.14 -25.66 -32.80
N SER A 23 20.17 -24.88 -32.30
CA SER A 23 19.41 -23.86 -33.07
C SER A 23 18.41 -23.22 -32.10
N GLY A 24 18.63 -21.96 -31.71
CA GLY A 24 17.85 -21.31 -30.66
C GLY A 24 16.46 -20.92 -31.11
N ALA A 25 15.46 -21.73 -30.76
CA ALA A 25 14.11 -21.27 -30.46
C ALA A 25 13.90 -21.50 -28.96
N LEU A 26 13.64 -20.43 -28.21
CA LEU A 26 13.26 -20.54 -26.80
C LEU A 26 11.94 -21.33 -26.72
N PRO A 27 11.79 -22.29 -25.79
CA PRO A 27 10.52 -22.97 -25.59
C PRO A 27 9.48 -21.96 -25.10
N ASP A 28 8.32 -21.96 -25.75
CA ASP A 28 7.15 -21.07 -25.58
C ASP A 28 6.42 -21.24 -24.22
N THR A 29 7.14 -21.65 -23.18
CA THR A 29 6.59 -21.95 -21.85
C THR A 29 7.37 -21.18 -20.78
N ALA A 30 7.32 -19.86 -20.85
CA ALA A 30 7.79 -18.95 -19.79
C ALA A 30 6.85 -17.74 -19.58
N LEU A 31 5.57 -17.90 -19.92
CA LEU A 31 4.52 -16.92 -19.63
C LEU A 31 3.35 -17.62 -18.93
N GLU A 32 3.65 -18.37 -17.88
CA GLU A 32 2.63 -18.76 -16.89
C GLU A 32 2.21 -17.50 -16.13
N GLY A 33 1.17 -16.84 -16.65
CA GLY A 33 0.21 -16.04 -15.91
C GLY A 33 0.75 -14.97 -14.95
N LEU A 34 1.36 -13.90 -15.48
CA LEU A 34 1.40 -12.63 -14.75
C LEU A 34 -0.03 -12.10 -14.65
N SER A 35 -0.78 -12.50 -13.63
CA SER A 35 -1.93 -11.71 -13.18
C SER A 35 -1.39 -10.34 -12.80
N VAL A 36 -1.55 -9.36 -13.69
CA VAL A 36 -1.20 -7.98 -13.42
C VAL A 36 -2.22 -7.50 -12.39
N ALA A 37 -1.81 -7.32 -11.13
CA ALA A 37 -2.71 -6.71 -10.16
C ALA A 37 -3.10 -5.32 -10.67
N VAL A 38 -4.39 -5.06 -10.65
CA VAL A 38 -4.94 -3.75 -10.97
C VAL A 38 -5.22 -3.05 -9.64
N PRO A 39 -4.76 -1.80 -9.43
CA PRO A 39 -5.13 -1.05 -8.24
C PRO A 39 -6.64 -0.91 -8.13
N ILE A 40 -7.17 -1.16 -6.94
CA ILE A 40 -8.56 -0.87 -6.62
C ILE A 40 -8.66 0.64 -6.42
N VAL A 41 -9.57 1.27 -7.17
CA VAL A 41 -9.74 2.72 -7.17
C VAL A 41 -11.03 3.12 -6.47
N GLY A 42 -11.01 4.23 -5.76
CA GLY A 42 -12.15 4.66 -4.97
C GLY A 42 -12.02 6.08 -4.47
N ASN A 43 -13.01 6.52 -3.72
CA ASN A 43 -12.93 7.74 -2.91
C ASN A 43 -12.93 7.36 -1.42
N ILE A 44 -12.31 8.22 -0.61
CA ILE A 44 -12.31 8.11 0.84
C ILE A 44 -13.11 9.26 1.43
N GLN A 45 -14.01 8.93 2.35
CA GLN A 45 -14.71 9.88 3.20
C GLN A 45 -14.66 9.43 4.66
N ASP A 46 -14.98 10.31 5.59
CA ASP A 46 -15.20 9.96 7.00
C ASP A 46 -16.69 10.02 7.40
N ASN A 47 -16.97 9.66 8.65
CA ASN A 47 -18.34 9.67 9.20
C ASN A 47 -18.96 11.08 9.31
N ASN A 48 -18.16 12.14 9.19
CA ASN A 48 -18.63 13.52 9.15
C ASN A 48 -18.85 14.01 7.70
N HIS A 49 -18.82 13.10 6.72
CA HIS A 49 -18.94 13.39 5.29
C HIS A 49 -17.83 14.32 4.77
N LEU A 50 -16.66 14.31 5.42
CA LEU A 50 -15.47 14.96 4.90
C LEU A 50 -14.79 13.98 3.94
N VAL A 51 -14.44 14.48 2.75
CA VAL A 51 -13.79 13.72 1.69
C VAL A 51 -12.31 14.05 1.63
N TRP A 52 -11.50 13.08 1.20
CA TRP A 52 -10.11 13.37 0.86
C TRP A 52 -10.06 14.20 -0.42
N PHE A 53 -9.34 15.31 -0.39
CA PHE A 53 -9.21 16.27 -1.48
C PHE A 53 -7.75 16.63 -1.71
N LEU A 54 -7.29 16.56 -2.96
CA LEU A 54 -5.92 16.88 -3.30
C LEU A 54 -5.80 18.37 -3.65
N GLN A 55 -5.03 19.12 -2.87
CA GLN A 55 -4.68 20.51 -3.16
C GLN A 55 -3.17 20.63 -3.35
N GLY A 56 -2.74 20.85 -4.59
CA GLY A 56 -1.31 20.85 -4.92
C GLY A 56 -0.68 19.47 -4.64
N GLN A 57 0.22 19.40 -3.65
CA GLN A 57 0.87 18.16 -3.20
C GLN A 57 0.49 17.81 -1.75
N THR A 58 -0.69 18.24 -1.29
CA THR A 58 -1.20 17.96 0.05
C THR A 58 -2.60 17.35 -0.06
N LEU A 59 -2.81 16.23 0.63
CA LEU A 59 -4.15 15.68 0.83
C LEU A 59 -4.80 16.37 2.03
N LEU A 60 -5.97 16.94 1.82
CA LEU A 60 -6.80 17.59 2.82
C LEU A 60 -8.03 16.73 3.09
N SER A 61 -8.57 16.79 4.31
CA SER A 61 -9.94 16.37 4.61
C SER A 61 -10.85 17.59 4.57
N VAL A 62 -11.85 17.60 3.69
CA VAL A 62 -12.69 18.78 3.43
C VAL A 62 -14.17 18.38 3.33
N PRO A 63 -15.12 19.28 3.65
CA PRO A 63 -16.53 19.00 3.43
C PRO A 63 -16.80 18.68 1.96
N GLY A 64 -17.47 17.55 1.68
CA GLY A 64 -17.92 17.18 0.34
C GLY A 64 -19.02 18.12 -0.16
N LYS A 65 -18.64 19.27 -0.73
CA LYS A 65 -19.52 20.24 -1.38
C LYS A 65 -19.24 20.29 -2.88
N HIS A 66 -20.19 20.80 -3.66
CA HIS A 66 -20.19 20.77 -5.13
C HIS A 66 -18.89 21.27 -5.81
N ASP A 67 -18.12 22.15 -5.17
CA ASP A 67 -16.91 22.74 -5.75
C ASP A 67 -15.61 21.96 -5.46
N LYS A 68 -15.67 20.91 -4.62
CA LYS A 68 -14.49 20.09 -4.25
C LYS A 68 -14.69 18.65 -4.71
N VAL A 69 -14.06 18.29 -5.83
CA VAL A 69 -14.08 16.90 -6.35
C VAL A 69 -13.20 16.02 -5.46
N PRO A 70 -13.74 14.94 -4.85
CA PRO A 70 -12.95 14.01 -4.04
C PRO A 70 -11.78 13.44 -4.83
N ALA A 71 -10.63 13.27 -4.15
CA ALA A 71 -9.47 12.63 -4.74
C ALA A 71 -9.80 11.16 -5.09
N THR A 72 -9.41 10.73 -6.30
CA THR A 72 -9.43 9.32 -6.68
C THR A 72 -8.21 8.63 -6.07
N VAL A 73 -8.48 7.82 -5.06
CA VAL A 73 -7.49 7.02 -4.33
C VAL A 73 -7.31 5.68 -5.01
N ALA A 74 -6.08 5.18 -5.04
CA ALA A 74 -5.72 3.86 -5.53
C ALA A 74 -5.06 3.03 -4.41
N ILE A 75 -5.49 1.79 -4.27
CA ILE A 75 -4.99 0.81 -3.31
C ILE A 75 -4.49 -0.42 -4.06
N VAL A 76 -3.29 -0.91 -3.73
CA VAL A 76 -2.80 -2.21 -4.22
C VAL A 76 -2.17 -3.02 -3.08
N PRO A 77 -2.53 -4.30 -2.90
CA PRO A 77 -1.92 -5.15 -1.88
C PRO A 77 -0.42 -5.37 -2.11
N CYS A 78 0.36 -5.42 -1.02
CA CYS A 78 1.76 -5.79 -1.08
C CYS A 78 1.92 -7.31 -1.31
N LYS A 79 2.84 -7.72 -2.20
CA LYS A 79 3.15 -9.14 -2.46
C LYS A 79 3.95 -9.80 -1.32
N CYS A 80 4.74 -9.03 -0.59
CA CYS A 80 5.83 -9.53 0.25
C CYS A 80 5.47 -9.53 1.74
N LEU A 81 4.44 -10.27 2.11
CA LEU A 81 3.87 -10.30 3.47
C LEU A 81 4.81 -10.87 4.53
N GLU A 82 5.72 -11.77 4.13
CA GLU A 82 6.55 -12.57 5.05
C GLU A 82 7.51 -11.74 5.92
N THR A 83 7.87 -10.54 5.45
CA THR A 83 8.82 -9.65 6.14
C THR A 83 8.14 -8.58 7.01
N LEU A 84 6.80 -8.60 7.06
CA LEU A 84 5.96 -7.62 7.73
C LEU A 84 5.32 -8.23 8.98
N GLU A 85 5.02 -7.39 9.96
CA GLU A 85 4.32 -7.81 11.18
C GLU A 85 2.95 -8.42 10.81
N LYS A 86 2.62 -9.52 11.48
CA LYS A 86 1.35 -10.24 11.32
C LYS A 86 0.28 -9.61 12.21
N ASP A 87 -0.98 -9.90 11.91
CA ASP A 87 -2.15 -9.53 12.72
C ASP A 87 -2.39 -8.02 12.89
N ARG A 88 -1.86 -7.20 11.97
CA ARG A 88 -2.02 -5.73 11.97
C ARG A 88 -2.86 -5.20 10.82
N GLY A 89 -3.37 -6.07 9.96
CA GLY A 89 -4.15 -5.74 8.78
C GLY A 89 -3.44 -6.11 7.49
N ASN A 90 -4.06 -5.80 6.35
CA ASN A 90 -3.51 -6.11 5.04
C ASN A 90 -2.52 -5.00 4.62
N PRO A 91 -1.23 -5.28 4.41
CA PRO A 91 -0.30 -4.26 3.97
C PRO A 91 -0.58 -3.88 2.50
N ILE A 92 -0.79 -2.59 2.28
CA ILE A 92 -1.13 -2.01 0.98
C ILE A 92 -0.19 -0.85 0.66
N TYR A 93 0.02 -0.61 -0.64
CA TYR A 93 0.41 0.70 -1.13
C TYR A 93 -0.84 1.53 -1.36
N LEU A 94 -0.74 2.83 -1.06
CA LEU A 94 -1.85 3.78 -1.11
C LEU A 94 -1.41 5.04 -1.86
N GLY A 95 -2.22 5.49 -2.81
CA GLY A 95 -1.90 6.67 -3.63
C GLY A 95 -3.13 7.37 -4.17
N VAL A 96 -2.90 8.42 -4.95
CA VAL A 96 -3.92 9.19 -5.68
C VAL A 96 -3.58 9.17 -7.16
N LYS A 97 -4.60 9.12 -8.04
CA LYS A 97 -4.38 8.90 -9.48
C LYS A 97 -4.07 10.16 -10.28
N GLU A 98 -4.66 11.30 -9.92
CA GLU A 98 -4.65 12.48 -10.78
C GLU A 98 -4.39 13.78 -9.97
N PRO A 99 -3.16 14.33 -10.05
CA PRO A 99 -1.93 13.69 -10.54
C PRO A 99 -1.49 12.48 -9.70
N GLU A 100 -0.62 11.65 -10.28
CA GLU A 100 -0.16 10.42 -9.63
C GLU A 100 0.84 10.70 -8.49
N PHE A 101 0.41 10.40 -7.26
CA PHE A 101 1.24 10.43 -6.06
C PHE A 101 0.99 9.19 -5.20
N CYS A 102 2.00 8.76 -4.45
CA CYS A 102 1.85 7.76 -3.40
C CYS A 102 2.05 8.40 -2.02
N LEU A 103 1.27 7.94 -1.04
CA LEU A 103 1.40 8.35 0.35
C LEU A 103 2.69 7.77 0.93
N PHE A 104 3.43 8.60 1.64
CA PHE A 104 4.76 8.29 2.16
C PHE A 104 4.88 8.78 3.59
N CYS A 105 5.26 7.87 4.48
CA CYS A 105 5.59 8.20 5.85
C CYS A 105 7.06 8.57 5.96
N THR A 106 7.34 9.73 6.54
CA THR A 106 8.70 10.19 6.82
C THR A 106 8.83 10.63 8.27
N LYS A 107 10.01 11.10 8.65
CA LYS A 107 10.27 11.69 9.96
C LYS A 107 10.66 13.16 9.77
N VAL A 108 9.92 14.07 10.39
CA VAL A 108 10.26 15.50 10.46
C VAL A 108 10.66 15.81 11.89
N GLY A 109 11.96 16.02 12.12
CA GLY A 109 12.52 16.07 13.46
C GLY A 109 12.37 14.73 14.17
N ASP A 110 11.63 14.72 15.29
CA ASP A 110 11.38 13.51 16.07
C ASP A 110 10.03 12.84 15.84
N GLN A 111 9.15 13.43 15.02
CA GLN A 111 7.80 12.93 14.81
C GLN A 111 7.61 12.38 13.38
N PRO A 112 6.86 11.27 13.23
CA PRO A 112 6.39 10.81 11.92
C PRO A 112 5.48 11.84 11.25
N ALA A 113 5.61 11.98 9.94
CA ALA A 113 4.79 12.87 9.12
C ALA A 113 4.32 12.15 7.85
N LEU A 114 3.15 12.56 7.35
CA LEU A 114 2.59 12.08 6.10
C LEU A 114 2.93 13.06 4.96
N GLU A 115 3.44 12.53 3.86
CA GLU A 115 3.72 13.29 2.64
C GLU A 115 3.19 12.58 1.40
N LEU A 116 3.10 13.31 0.30
CA LEU A 116 2.89 12.74 -1.04
C LEU A 116 4.21 12.77 -1.82
N LYS A 117 4.61 11.63 -2.40
CA LYS A 117 5.74 11.56 -3.34
C LYS A 117 5.23 11.28 -4.75
N LYS A 118 5.82 11.96 -5.74
CA LYS A 118 5.55 11.69 -7.16
C LYS A 118 6.12 10.32 -7.48
N GLN A 119 5.25 9.33 -7.45
CA GLN A 119 5.60 7.92 -7.50
C GLN A 119 4.42 7.14 -8.06
N ASN A 120 4.69 6.28 -9.03
CA ASN A 120 3.71 5.36 -9.57
C ASN A 120 3.47 4.19 -8.60
N ILE A 121 2.20 3.88 -8.31
CA ILE A 121 1.84 2.84 -7.34
C ILE A 121 2.20 1.43 -7.82
N MET A 122 2.16 1.20 -9.14
CA MET A 122 2.52 -0.09 -9.73
C MET A 122 4.04 -0.31 -9.78
N GLU A 123 4.83 0.76 -9.84
CA GLU A 123 6.29 0.67 -9.65
C GLU A 123 6.63 0.19 -8.23
N LEU A 124 5.90 0.64 -7.20
CA LEU A 124 6.05 0.16 -5.82
C LEU A 124 5.63 -1.31 -5.69
N TYR A 125 4.49 -1.68 -6.27
CA TYR A 125 3.98 -3.06 -6.28
C TYR A 125 4.93 -4.06 -6.95
N ASN A 126 5.66 -3.62 -7.98
CA ASN A 126 6.59 -4.45 -8.73
C ASN A 126 8.00 -4.51 -8.12
N ARG A 127 8.26 -3.81 -7.00
CA ARG A 127 9.53 -3.97 -6.29
C ARG A 127 9.66 -5.38 -5.71
N PRO A 128 10.86 -5.98 -5.75
CA PRO A 128 11.09 -7.32 -5.20
C PRO A 128 11.00 -7.35 -3.67
N GLU A 129 11.28 -6.22 -3.02
CA GLU A 129 11.21 -6.03 -1.57
C GLU A 129 10.19 -4.94 -1.23
N PRO A 130 9.52 -5.04 -0.06
CA PRO A 130 8.53 -4.06 0.36
C PRO A 130 9.19 -2.71 0.69
N VAL A 131 8.67 -1.63 0.11
CA VAL A 131 9.14 -0.27 0.40
C VAL A 131 8.36 0.29 1.60
N LYS A 132 8.79 -0.10 2.80
CA LYS A 132 8.07 0.15 4.07
C LYS A 132 7.51 1.58 4.28
N PRO A 133 8.24 2.67 3.95
CA PRO A 133 7.70 4.03 4.09
C PRO A 133 6.44 4.33 3.27
N PHE A 134 6.16 3.56 2.21
CA PHE A 134 4.95 3.70 1.38
C PHE A 134 3.84 2.72 1.76
N LEU A 135 4.08 1.85 2.74
CA LEU A 135 3.14 0.81 3.12
C LEU A 135 2.32 1.23 4.32
N PHE A 136 1.04 0.86 4.24
CA PHE A 136 0.08 0.99 5.33
C PHE A 136 -0.58 -0.35 5.58
N TYR A 137 -0.79 -0.73 6.84
CA TYR A 137 -1.73 -1.78 7.17
C TYR A 137 -3.15 -1.24 7.07
N HIS A 138 -3.93 -1.81 6.15
CA HIS A 138 -5.35 -1.54 6.00
C HIS A 138 -6.15 -2.57 6.79
N ASN A 139 -6.86 -2.10 7.82
CA ASN A 139 -7.88 -2.89 8.50
C ASN A 139 -9.25 -2.42 8.08
N GLN A 140 -10.14 -3.37 7.81
CA GLN A 140 -11.53 -3.08 7.50
C GLN A 140 -12.46 -3.80 8.49
N THR A 141 -13.23 -3.02 9.25
CA THR A 141 -14.26 -3.49 10.17
C THR A 141 -15.61 -2.98 9.69
N GLY A 142 -16.38 -3.86 9.03
CA GLY A 142 -17.61 -3.44 8.35
C GLY A 142 -17.31 -2.50 7.18
N ARG A 143 -17.83 -1.26 7.26
CA ARG A 143 -17.57 -0.20 6.27
C ARG A 143 -16.38 0.69 6.64
N THR A 144 -15.90 0.57 7.86
CA THR A 144 -14.82 1.40 8.38
C THR A 144 -13.46 0.81 8.01
N SER A 145 -12.59 1.67 7.50
CA SER A 145 -11.22 1.41 7.12
C SER A 145 -10.29 2.27 7.97
N THR A 146 -9.22 1.67 8.49
CA THR A 146 -8.11 2.37 9.12
C THR A 146 -6.81 2.09 8.39
N PHE A 147 -5.87 3.03 8.43
CA PHE A 147 -4.60 2.93 7.73
C PHE A 147 -3.45 3.22 8.69
N GLU A 148 -2.80 2.16 9.19
CA GLU A 148 -1.64 2.25 10.07
C GLU A 148 -0.34 2.28 9.25
N SER A 149 0.60 3.14 9.59
CA SER A 149 1.93 3.16 8.97
C SER A 149 2.73 1.90 9.28
N VAL A 150 3.27 1.25 8.24
CA VAL A 150 4.22 0.12 8.42
C VAL A 150 5.58 0.62 8.91
N ALA A 151 6.02 1.79 8.46
CA ALA A 151 7.32 2.35 8.85
C ALA A 151 7.32 2.93 10.28
N PHE A 152 6.15 3.30 10.79
CA PHE A 152 5.97 3.86 12.13
C PHE A 152 4.79 3.18 12.84
N PRO A 153 4.99 1.97 13.39
CA PRO A 153 3.97 1.24 14.14
C PRO A 153 3.24 2.10 15.19
N GLY A 154 1.92 1.96 15.23
CA GLY A 154 1.01 2.70 16.10
C GLY A 154 0.61 4.07 15.59
N TRP A 155 1.13 4.52 14.45
CA TRP A 155 0.76 5.78 13.81
C TRP A 155 -0.22 5.55 12.67
N PHE A 156 -1.35 6.22 12.72
CA PHE A 156 -2.45 6.06 11.77
C PHE A 156 -2.64 7.32 10.93
N ILE A 157 -3.02 7.15 9.66
CA ILE A 157 -3.54 8.27 8.88
C ILE A 157 -4.77 8.83 9.60
N ALA A 158 -4.80 10.14 9.73
CA ALA A 158 -5.88 10.81 10.43
C ALA A 158 -6.23 12.16 9.80
N ALA A 159 -7.48 12.55 9.98
CA ALA A 159 -8.01 13.86 9.64
C ALA A 159 -8.47 14.59 10.91
N CYS A 160 -8.46 15.93 10.89
CA CYS A 160 -9.13 16.68 11.95
C CYS A 160 -10.65 16.61 11.78
N ALA A 161 -11.40 16.61 12.89
CA ALA A 161 -12.87 16.50 12.84
C ALA A 161 -13.57 17.72 12.22
N THR A 162 -12.90 18.88 12.19
CA THR A 162 -13.46 20.15 11.70
C THR A 162 -13.34 20.33 10.18
N GLY A 163 -12.54 19.50 9.51
CA GLY A 163 -12.21 19.66 8.09
C GLY A 163 -11.28 20.83 7.77
N ASP A 164 -11.04 21.01 6.47
CA ASP A 164 -10.11 21.98 5.87
C ASP A 164 -8.68 21.91 6.43
N CYS A 165 -8.25 20.70 6.79
CA CYS A 165 -6.93 20.41 7.35
C CYS A 165 -6.23 19.31 6.56
N PRO A 166 -4.89 19.30 6.56
CA PRO A 166 -4.13 18.21 5.96
C PRO A 166 -4.36 16.91 6.69
N LEU A 167 -4.27 15.80 5.95
CA LEU A 167 -4.11 14.49 6.54
C LEU A 167 -2.75 14.40 7.24
N ILE A 168 -2.74 13.78 8.42
CA ILE A 168 -1.55 13.63 9.25
C ILE A 168 -1.36 12.17 9.67
N LEU A 169 -0.25 11.90 10.37
CA LEU A 169 -0.12 10.70 11.18
C LEU A 169 -0.38 11.04 12.66
N THR A 170 -1.09 10.17 13.38
CA THR A 170 -1.32 10.32 14.83
C THR A 170 -1.32 8.97 15.55
N GLN A 171 -1.03 9.00 16.86
CA GLN A 171 -1.23 7.87 17.78
C GLN A 171 -2.51 8.04 18.63
N GLU A 172 -3.20 9.17 18.49
CA GLU A 172 -4.33 9.54 19.33
C GLU A 172 -5.67 9.04 18.79
N LEU A 173 -5.84 7.72 18.75
CA LEU A 173 -7.08 7.08 18.31
C LEU A 173 -8.28 7.48 19.19
N GLY A 174 -9.42 7.78 18.54
CA GLY A 174 -10.68 8.06 19.23
C GLY A 174 -10.73 9.37 20.02
N LYS A 175 -9.79 10.30 19.78
CA LYS A 175 -9.75 11.63 20.42
C LYS A 175 -10.20 12.73 19.44
N ALA A 176 -9.35 13.75 19.24
CA ALA A 176 -9.64 14.92 18.41
C ALA A 176 -9.53 14.64 16.89
N TYR A 177 -8.95 13.50 16.52
CA TYR A 177 -8.70 13.12 15.14
C TYR A 177 -9.57 11.93 14.72
N ILE A 178 -10.00 11.97 13.47
CA ILE A 178 -10.74 10.91 12.80
C ILE A 178 -9.74 9.99 12.11
N THR A 179 -9.77 8.71 12.47
CA THR A 179 -8.93 7.64 11.89
C THR A 179 -9.75 6.58 11.15
N ASP A 180 -11.07 6.70 11.26
CA ASP A 180 -12.07 5.79 10.74
C ASP A 180 -12.64 6.36 9.45
N PHE A 181 -12.37 5.70 8.34
CA PHE A 181 -12.74 6.16 7.02
C PHE A 181 -13.64 5.15 6.30
N GLU A 182 -14.50 5.60 5.41
CA GLU A 182 -15.21 4.75 4.46
C GLU A 182 -14.52 4.84 3.09
N PHE A 183 -14.06 3.68 2.59
CA PHE A 183 -13.52 3.56 1.24
C PHE A 183 -14.62 3.06 0.30
N THR A 184 -15.01 3.89 -0.67
CA THR A 184 -16.01 3.55 -1.68
C THR A 184 -15.35 3.33 -3.02
N THR A 185 -15.36 2.09 -3.50
CA THR A 185 -14.80 1.72 -4.81
C THR A 185 -15.55 2.43 -5.94
N LEU A 186 -14.80 2.97 -6.90
CA LEU A 186 -15.34 3.49 -8.15
C LEU A 186 -15.36 2.33 -9.17
N ALA A 187 -16.54 2.02 -9.68
CA ALA A 187 -16.78 0.97 -10.67
C ALA A 187 -16.45 1.43 -12.09
#